data_AF-A0AAD0YF32-F1
#
_entry.id   AF-A0AAD0YF32-F1
#
_cell.length_a   1.000
_cell.length_b   1.000
_cell.length_c   1.000
_cell.angle_alpha   90.00
_cell.angle_beta   90.00
_cell.angle_gamma   90.00
#
_symmetry.space_group_name_H-M   'P 1'
#
loop_
_entity.id
_entity.type
_entity.pdbx_description
1 polymer ?
#
loop_
_entity_poly.entity_id
_entity_poly.type
_entity_poly.pdbx_seq_one_letter_code
_entity_poly.pdbx_strand_id
1 'polypeptide(L)'
;MTHSANIRQKISLLLFFATLGLNSQVYEKSIVLHGDTITFPITLINGYPFVSATVNGTAGKFMFDTGFGTSVMLNDDFIQLPLKKPKGNGVVGSGQSFRTNMNDNISEITFSNGISYKKLTSIISGNYGFIQNVLTPDFLGFIGYDFFKEYIFKIDYLHHKITFYKNAGETRISGDILKNEKILAVLTFEIRNRPNIPIVKFKIKGVDVMGVFDTGQNGSLQLDTESAQMLTQENIVTKSGIDSNGDTLLNITNIEICDKLTITLKGIEYAELNSTKVARRELGISEPNLMSIGYRFLAQHKTVWDYAQKKIYILEY
;
A
#
# COMPACT_ATOMS: atom_id res chain seq x y z
N MET A 1 33.74 -36.37 -65.03
CA MET A 1 34.64 -36.03 -63.92
C MET A 1 34.02 -34.87 -63.17
N THR A 2 33.70 -35.15 -61.92
CA THR A 2 33.01 -34.34 -60.93
C THR A 2 33.96 -33.32 -60.29
N HIS A 3 33.46 -32.15 -59.90
CA HIS A 3 33.62 -31.60 -58.54
C HIS A 3 32.81 -30.29 -58.42
N SER A 4 31.70 -30.34 -57.67
CA SER A 4 31.15 -29.16 -56.99
C SER A 4 31.53 -29.27 -55.51
N ALA A 5 32.10 -28.20 -54.95
CA ALA A 5 32.49 -28.13 -53.55
C ALA A 5 31.49 -27.25 -52.79
N ASN A 6 30.75 -27.88 -51.88
CA ASN A 6 29.87 -27.25 -50.90
C ASN A 6 30.71 -26.59 -49.79
N ILE A 7 30.59 -25.28 -49.62
CA ILE A 7 31.13 -24.56 -48.46
C ILE A 7 30.04 -24.51 -47.38
N ARG A 8 30.24 -25.29 -46.30
CA ARG A 8 29.43 -25.22 -45.08
C ARG A 8 29.93 -24.07 -44.20
N GLN A 9 29.13 -23.03 -44.06
CA GLN A 9 29.32 -21.93 -43.11
C GLN A 9 28.97 -22.44 -41.69
N LYS A 10 29.95 -22.45 -40.77
CA LYS A 10 29.72 -22.72 -39.34
C LYS A 10 29.21 -21.45 -38.67
N ILE A 11 27.94 -21.43 -38.30
CA ILE A 11 27.38 -20.41 -37.40
C ILE A 11 27.82 -20.77 -35.97
N SER A 12 28.64 -19.92 -35.36
CA SER A 12 28.95 -20.00 -33.93
C SER A 12 27.98 -19.07 -33.20
N LEU A 13 27.02 -19.66 -32.48
CA LEU A 13 26.08 -18.93 -31.63
C LEU A 13 26.74 -18.75 -30.25
N LEU A 14 27.30 -17.56 -30.00
CA LEU A 14 27.83 -17.20 -28.68
C LEU A 14 26.66 -16.74 -27.80
N LEU A 15 26.14 -17.63 -26.96
CA LEU A 15 25.17 -17.28 -25.91
C LEU A 15 25.93 -16.66 -24.74
N PHE A 16 25.86 -15.33 -24.63
CA PHE A 16 26.40 -14.59 -23.50
C PHE A 16 25.33 -14.54 -22.39
N PHE A 17 25.36 -15.51 -21.47
CA PHE A 17 24.60 -15.41 -20.23
C PHE A 17 25.38 -14.50 -19.27
N ALA A 18 25.04 -13.20 -19.27
CA ALA A 18 25.45 -12.32 -18.19
C ALA A 18 24.59 -12.64 -16.96
N THR A 19 25.08 -13.51 -16.07
CA THR A 19 24.54 -13.62 -14.72
C THR A 19 24.97 -12.39 -13.93
N LEU A 20 24.14 -11.34 -13.97
CA LEU A 20 24.21 -10.24 -13.01
C LEU A 20 23.94 -10.86 -11.62
N GLY A 21 25.01 -11.09 -10.86
CA GLY A 21 24.88 -11.42 -9.45
C GLY A 21 24.23 -10.23 -8.73
N LEU A 22 22.93 -10.34 -8.42
CA LEU A 22 22.31 -9.50 -7.42
C LEU A 22 23.04 -9.77 -6.10
N ASN A 23 23.85 -8.82 -5.64
CA ASN A 23 24.37 -8.85 -4.28
C ASN A 23 23.17 -8.81 -3.33
N SER A 24 22.77 -9.97 -2.82
CA SER A 24 21.72 -10.07 -1.81
C SER A 24 22.18 -9.32 -0.57
N GLN A 25 21.41 -8.32 -0.17
CA GLN A 25 21.65 -7.59 1.08
C GLN A 25 20.98 -8.37 2.21
N VAL A 26 21.77 -8.81 3.18
CA VAL A 26 21.29 -9.67 4.27
C VAL A 26 21.31 -8.91 5.59
N TYR A 27 20.18 -8.87 6.28
CA TYR A 27 20.00 -8.27 7.60
C TYR A 27 19.52 -9.31 8.62
N GLU A 28 19.77 -9.10 9.91
CA GLU A 28 19.38 -10.05 10.97
C GLU A 28 18.48 -9.43 12.04
N LYS A 29 17.67 -10.27 12.69
CA LYS A 29 16.85 -10.02 13.89
C LYS A 29 15.68 -9.04 13.74
N SER A 30 15.87 -7.90 13.08
CA SER A 30 14.83 -6.92 12.81
C SER A 30 14.53 -6.82 11.33
N ILE A 31 13.25 -6.77 10.98
CA ILE A 31 12.80 -6.47 9.63
C ILE A 31 12.46 -4.99 9.55
N VAL A 32 13.40 -4.20 9.04
CA VAL A 32 13.23 -2.76 8.76
C VAL A 32 13.97 -2.45 7.48
N LEU A 33 13.60 -1.39 6.78
CA LEU A 33 14.23 -1.07 5.52
C LEU A 33 15.67 -0.54 5.72
N HIS A 34 16.58 -0.94 4.83
CA HIS A 34 17.99 -0.57 4.86
C HIS A 34 18.49 -0.11 3.49
N GLY A 35 19.45 0.80 3.49
CA GLY A 35 20.01 1.42 2.28
C GLY A 35 19.56 2.87 2.12
N ASP A 36 20.16 3.59 1.17
CA ASP A 36 19.81 4.99 0.95
C ASP A 36 18.60 5.15 0.03
N THR A 37 18.53 4.34 -1.03
CA THR A 37 17.39 4.31 -1.96
C THR A 37 17.07 2.87 -2.31
N ILE A 38 15.81 2.48 -2.13
CA ILE A 38 15.34 1.10 -2.32
C ILE A 38 14.07 1.14 -3.16
N THR A 39 14.02 0.32 -4.20
CA THR A 39 12.82 0.18 -5.04
C THR A 39 12.27 -1.23 -4.94
N PHE A 40 10.95 -1.34 -4.79
CA PHE A 40 10.22 -2.58 -4.94
C PHE A 40 9.31 -2.47 -6.16
N PRO A 41 9.36 -3.45 -7.11
CA PRO A 41 8.27 -3.62 -8.04
C PRO A 41 7.03 -4.05 -7.26
N ILE A 42 5.86 -3.54 -7.66
CA ILE A 42 4.58 -3.96 -7.10
C ILE A 42 3.70 -4.62 -8.16
N THR A 43 2.85 -5.54 -7.72
CA THR A 43 1.76 -6.07 -8.52
C THR A 43 0.46 -5.52 -7.94
N LEU A 44 -0.38 -4.92 -8.78
CA LEU A 44 -1.71 -4.50 -8.36
C LEU A 44 -2.68 -5.67 -8.50
N ILE A 45 -3.34 -6.05 -7.41
CA ILE A 45 -4.41 -7.05 -7.41
C ILE A 45 -5.64 -6.38 -6.82
N ASN A 46 -6.69 -6.20 -7.63
CA ASN A 46 -7.90 -5.46 -7.26
C ASN A 46 -7.61 -4.07 -6.65
N GLY A 47 -6.55 -3.40 -7.10
CA GLY A 47 -6.16 -2.07 -6.62
C GLY A 47 -5.18 -2.07 -5.44
N TYR A 48 -5.00 -3.19 -4.75
CA TYR A 48 -4.07 -3.30 -3.64
C TYR A 48 -2.63 -3.54 -4.15
N PRO A 49 -1.62 -2.82 -3.64
CA PRO A 49 -0.23 -3.01 -4.05
C PRO A 49 0.41 -4.19 -3.32
N PHE A 50 0.95 -5.14 -4.07
CA PHE A 50 1.63 -6.33 -3.54
C PHE A 50 3.11 -6.38 -3.90
N VAL A 51 3.95 -6.77 -2.95
CA VAL A 51 5.39 -7.02 -3.14
C VAL A 51 5.66 -8.51 -3.04
N SER A 52 6.25 -9.10 -4.08
CA SER A 52 6.61 -10.52 -4.09
C SER A 52 7.78 -10.83 -3.17
N ALA A 53 7.69 -11.95 -2.44
CA ALA A 53 8.73 -12.42 -1.53
C ALA A 53 8.69 -13.95 -1.37
N THR A 54 9.67 -14.48 -0.64
CA THR A 54 9.65 -15.83 -0.07
C THR A 54 9.77 -15.74 1.45
N VAL A 55 9.04 -16.59 2.18
CA VAL A 55 9.15 -16.74 3.64
C VAL A 55 9.46 -18.19 3.93
N ASN A 56 10.63 -18.48 4.51
CA ASN A 56 11.10 -19.85 4.77
C ASN A 56 10.97 -20.77 3.53
N GLY A 57 11.23 -20.24 2.33
CA GLY A 57 11.10 -20.96 1.06
C GLY A 57 9.71 -20.97 0.44
N THR A 58 8.65 -20.56 1.15
CA THR A 58 7.30 -20.41 0.58
C THR A 58 7.20 -19.11 -0.19
N ALA A 59 7.01 -19.19 -1.51
CA ALA A 59 6.81 -18.03 -2.37
C ALA A 59 5.38 -17.48 -2.28
N GLY A 60 5.26 -16.16 -2.36
CA GLY A 60 3.97 -15.47 -2.41
C GLY A 60 4.15 -13.96 -2.42
N LYS A 61 3.16 -13.22 -1.91
CA LYS A 61 3.19 -11.75 -1.90
C LYS A 61 2.71 -11.14 -0.59
N PHE A 62 3.36 -10.05 -0.20
CA PHE A 62 2.90 -9.19 0.88
C PHE A 62 2.09 -8.02 0.32
N MET A 63 0.96 -7.68 0.95
CA MET A 63 0.30 -6.40 0.68
C MET A 63 1.12 -5.27 1.32
N PHE A 64 1.40 -4.21 0.56
CA PHE A 64 1.95 -2.97 1.10
C PHE A 64 0.81 -2.12 1.66
N ASP A 65 0.74 -2.02 2.98
CA ASP A 65 -0.40 -1.49 3.71
C ASP A 65 0.06 -0.44 4.72
N THR A 66 -0.11 0.84 4.37
CA THR A 66 0.19 1.95 5.28
C THR A 66 -0.73 1.99 6.50
N GLY A 67 -1.94 1.43 6.42
CA GLY A 67 -2.86 1.26 7.53
C GLY A 67 -2.45 0.20 8.54
N PHE A 68 -1.50 -0.64 8.15
CA PHE A 68 -0.89 -1.60 9.04
C PHE A 68 0.31 -1.01 9.80
N GLY A 69 0.25 -0.96 11.14
CA GLY A 69 1.25 -0.26 11.94
C GLY A 69 2.60 -0.98 12.09
N THR A 70 2.60 -2.30 12.07
CA THR A 70 3.82 -3.10 12.32
C THR A 70 4.60 -3.37 11.05
N SER A 71 5.85 -3.79 11.16
CA SER A 71 6.73 -3.92 9.98
C SER A 71 6.26 -5.01 9.02
N VAL A 72 6.16 -6.25 9.50
CA VAL A 72 5.59 -7.36 8.74
C VAL A 72 4.70 -8.17 9.66
N MET A 73 3.54 -8.59 9.16
CA MET A 73 2.74 -9.63 9.78
C MET A 73 2.45 -10.72 8.77
N LEU A 74 2.65 -11.98 9.18
CA LEU A 74 2.49 -13.16 8.33
C LEU A 74 1.04 -13.68 8.35
N ASN A 75 0.60 -14.25 7.24
CA ASN A 75 -0.63 -15.04 7.16
C ASN A 75 -0.34 -16.50 7.51
N ASP A 76 -0.79 -16.94 8.69
CA ASP A 76 -0.57 -18.31 9.18
C ASP A 76 -1.60 -19.34 8.73
N ASP A 77 -2.57 -18.93 7.89
CA ASP A 77 -3.39 -19.86 7.09
C ASP A 77 -2.66 -20.31 5.81
N PHE A 78 -1.70 -19.52 5.32
CA PHE A 78 -0.89 -19.84 4.13
C PHE A 78 0.51 -20.36 4.48
N ILE A 79 1.17 -19.74 5.47
CA ILE A 79 2.55 -20.08 5.86
C ILE A 79 2.52 -21.07 7.04
N GLN A 80 3.25 -22.18 6.90
CA GLN A 80 3.42 -23.15 7.98
C GLN A 80 4.37 -22.62 9.07
N LEU A 81 3.81 -22.34 10.24
CA LEU A 81 4.51 -21.78 11.39
C LEU A 81 4.34 -22.72 12.61
N PRO A 82 5.27 -23.68 12.83
CA PRO A 82 5.06 -24.76 13.82
C PRO A 82 5.20 -24.33 15.28
N LEU A 83 5.87 -23.21 15.57
CA LEU A 83 6.18 -22.74 16.94
C LEU A 83 5.42 -21.47 17.32
N LYS A 84 4.16 -21.34 16.85
CA LYS A 84 3.28 -20.21 17.13
C LYS A 84 2.99 -20.10 18.64
N LYS A 85 3.25 -18.93 19.22
CA LYS A 85 2.84 -18.57 20.58
C LYS A 85 1.62 -17.67 20.51
N PRO A 86 0.45 -18.06 21.06
CA PRO A 86 -0.73 -17.20 21.07
C PRO A 86 -0.42 -15.84 21.70
N LYS A 87 -0.85 -14.76 21.05
CA LYS A 87 -0.62 -13.39 21.52
C LYS A 87 -1.90 -12.63 21.83
N GLY A 88 -2.97 -12.83 21.05
CA GLY A 88 -4.24 -12.14 21.26
C GLY A 88 -5.16 -12.21 20.05
N ASN A 89 -6.16 -11.34 20.02
CA ASN A 89 -7.12 -11.21 18.91
C ASN A 89 -7.17 -9.75 18.43
N GLY A 90 -7.61 -9.55 17.18
CA GLY A 90 -7.80 -8.26 16.56
C GLY A 90 -9.00 -8.25 15.61
N VAL A 91 -9.29 -7.08 15.06
CA VAL A 91 -10.34 -6.87 14.07
C VAL A 91 -9.76 -5.99 12.96
N VAL A 92 -9.89 -6.39 11.70
CA VAL A 92 -9.46 -5.56 10.56
C VAL A 92 -10.46 -4.43 10.31
N GLY A 93 -10.08 -3.42 9.52
CA GLY A 93 -10.94 -2.25 9.27
C GLY A 93 -12.31 -2.59 8.69
N SER A 94 -12.41 -3.67 7.91
CA SER A 94 -13.64 -4.21 7.34
C SER A 94 -14.53 -4.99 8.33
N GLY A 95 -14.07 -5.20 9.58
CA GLY A 95 -14.86 -5.82 10.65
C GLY A 95 -14.63 -7.32 10.87
N GLN A 96 -13.86 -8.02 10.03
CA GLN A 96 -13.50 -9.42 10.30
C GLN A 96 -12.54 -9.52 11.50
N SER A 97 -12.82 -10.47 12.39
CA SER A 97 -11.94 -10.82 13.52
C SER A 97 -10.81 -11.74 13.08
N PHE A 98 -9.64 -11.60 13.69
CA PHE A 98 -8.50 -12.48 13.52
C PHE A 98 -7.79 -12.76 14.85
N ARG A 99 -7.12 -13.91 14.94
CA ARG A 99 -6.19 -14.25 16.03
C ARG A 99 -4.78 -13.84 15.64
N THR A 100 -3.97 -13.55 16.64
CA THR A 100 -2.56 -13.23 16.46
C THR A 100 -1.67 -14.18 17.24
N ASN A 101 -0.55 -14.54 16.63
CA ASN A 101 0.50 -15.35 17.21
C ASN A 101 1.85 -14.63 17.09
N MET A 102 2.78 -14.96 17.97
CA MET A 102 4.18 -14.53 17.89
C MET A 102 5.05 -15.71 17.45
N ASN A 103 6.00 -15.43 16.56
CA ASN A 103 6.90 -16.40 15.95
C ASN A 103 8.36 -15.96 16.13
N ASP A 104 9.18 -16.82 16.72
CA ASP A 104 10.58 -16.54 17.05
C ASP A 104 11.58 -17.29 16.15
N ASN A 105 11.10 -17.96 15.11
CA ASN A 105 11.88 -18.89 14.29
C ASN A 105 11.64 -18.69 12.79
N ILE A 106 11.46 -17.44 12.34
CA ILE A 106 11.41 -17.14 10.92
C ILE A 106 12.84 -17.12 10.39
N SER A 107 13.23 -18.19 9.70
CA SER A 107 14.60 -18.38 9.20
C SER A 107 15.00 -17.31 8.20
N GLU A 108 14.13 -17.02 7.22
CA GLU A 108 14.40 -16.04 6.18
C GLU A 108 13.13 -15.45 5.57
N ILE A 109 13.17 -14.15 5.26
CA ILE A 109 12.26 -13.47 4.32
C ILE A 109 13.11 -12.83 3.23
N THR A 110 12.87 -13.18 1.96
CA THR A 110 13.59 -12.61 0.81
C THR A 110 12.63 -11.96 -0.16
N PHE A 111 12.81 -10.66 -0.39
CA PHE A 111 12.03 -9.89 -1.35
C PHE A 111 12.57 -10.04 -2.77
N SER A 112 11.69 -9.86 -3.76
CA SER A 112 12.03 -9.99 -5.18
C SER A 112 13.10 -9.00 -5.67
N ASN A 113 13.35 -7.90 -4.95
CA ASN A 113 14.42 -6.95 -5.24
C ASN A 113 15.80 -7.37 -4.69
N GLY A 114 15.90 -8.55 -4.05
CA GLY A 114 17.15 -9.12 -3.54
C GLY A 114 17.47 -8.79 -2.08
N ILE A 115 16.63 -8.01 -1.39
CA ILE A 115 16.77 -7.79 0.05
C ILE A 115 16.29 -9.03 0.81
N SER A 116 17.13 -9.50 1.74
CA SER A 116 16.87 -10.66 2.57
C SER A 116 17.05 -10.35 4.05
N TYR A 117 16.18 -10.92 4.88
CA TYR A 117 16.20 -10.81 6.34
C TYR A 117 16.27 -12.21 6.93
N LYS A 118 17.22 -12.47 7.82
CA LYS A 118 17.46 -13.81 8.41
C LYS A 118 17.33 -13.81 9.93
N LYS A 119 17.07 -14.99 10.49
CA LYS A 119 17.00 -15.23 11.95
C LYS A 119 16.06 -14.24 12.64
N LEU A 120 14.88 -14.05 12.04
CA LEU A 120 13.89 -13.09 12.51
C LEU A 120 13.13 -13.66 13.71
N THR A 121 13.02 -12.83 14.75
CA THR A 121 12.33 -13.14 16.00
C THR A 121 11.15 -12.19 16.22
N SER A 122 10.21 -12.56 17.07
CA SER A 122 9.05 -11.71 17.44
C SER A 122 8.19 -11.26 16.25
N ILE A 123 8.17 -12.04 15.17
CA ILE A 123 7.32 -11.79 14.00
C ILE A 123 5.89 -12.19 14.32
N ILE A 124 4.96 -11.27 14.10
CA ILE A 124 3.54 -11.54 14.35
C ILE A 124 2.95 -12.27 13.15
N SER A 125 2.04 -13.20 13.40
CA SER A 125 1.19 -13.79 12.37
C SER A 125 -0.27 -13.73 12.76
N GLY A 126 -1.17 -13.86 11.78
CA GLY A 126 -2.60 -14.03 12.01
C GLY A 126 -3.28 -14.87 10.92
N ASN A 127 -4.53 -15.25 11.17
CA ASN A 127 -5.32 -16.08 10.26
C ASN A 127 -6.05 -15.20 9.22
N TYR A 128 -5.38 -14.91 8.11
CA TYR A 128 -5.88 -14.01 7.06
C TYR A 128 -6.43 -14.75 5.84
N GLY A 129 -6.94 -15.97 6.02
CA GLY A 129 -7.53 -16.77 4.96
C GLY A 129 -8.68 -16.07 4.22
N PHE A 130 -9.38 -15.14 4.86
CA PHE A 130 -10.41 -14.32 4.20
C PHE A 130 -9.84 -13.40 3.11
N ILE A 131 -8.63 -12.86 3.30
CA ILE A 131 -7.94 -12.07 2.26
C ILE A 131 -7.41 -13.01 1.18
N GLN A 132 -6.83 -14.13 1.59
CA GLN A 132 -6.31 -15.14 0.66
C GLN A 132 -7.37 -15.63 -0.33
N ASN A 133 -8.59 -15.88 0.17
CA ASN A 133 -9.70 -16.40 -0.62
C ASN A 133 -10.31 -15.35 -1.56
N VAL A 134 -10.24 -14.06 -1.21
CA VAL A 134 -10.89 -12.97 -1.97
C VAL A 134 -9.92 -12.28 -2.93
N LEU A 135 -8.67 -12.05 -2.53
CA LEU A 135 -7.70 -11.28 -3.31
C LEU A 135 -6.68 -12.17 -4.01
N THR A 136 -5.93 -12.99 -3.28
CA THR A 136 -4.82 -13.75 -3.88
C THR A 136 -4.46 -15.01 -3.08
N PRO A 137 -4.37 -16.19 -3.71
CA PRO A 137 -4.20 -17.47 -3.01
C PRO A 137 -2.83 -17.64 -2.35
N ASP A 138 -1.84 -16.82 -2.71
CA ASP A 138 -0.47 -16.83 -2.20
C ASP A 138 -0.17 -15.61 -1.31
N PHE A 139 -1.16 -15.20 -0.51
CA PHE A 139 -1.05 -14.09 0.42
C PHE A 139 -0.13 -14.44 1.60
N LEU A 140 1.07 -13.85 1.62
CA LEU A 140 2.05 -14.00 2.70
C LEU A 140 1.72 -13.16 3.94
N GLY A 141 0.95 -12.09 3.78
CA GLY A 141 0.59 -11.16 4.85
C GLY A 141 0.81 -9.69 4.46
N PHE A 142 1.17 -8.84 5.44
CA PHE A 142 1.31 -7.39 5.25
C PHE A 142 2.75 -6.91 5.44
N ILE A 143 3.13 -5.87 4.69
CA ILE A 143 4.23 -4.94 5.02
C ILE A 143 3.58 -3.64 5.49
N GLY A 144 3.93 -3.17 6.67
CA GLY A 144 3.36 -1.97 7.26
C GLY A 144 4.39 -0.95 7.73
N TYR A 145 3.88 0.08 8.41
CA TYR A 145 4.56 1.33 8.71
C TYR A 145 5.92 1.20 9.37
N ASP A 146 6.07 0.37 10.40
CA ASP A 146 7.36 0.18 11.07
C ASP A 146 8.48 -0.34 10.15
N PHE A 147 8.14 -0.94 8.99
CA PHE A 147 9.14 -1.35 8.00
C PHE A 147 9.83 -0.15 7.36
N PHE A 148 9.10 0.94 7.11
CA PHE A 148 9.54 2.06 6.29
C PHE A 148 9.47 3.43 6.98
N LYS A 149 9.10 3.51 8.26
CA LYS A 149 8.87 4.78 8.99
C LYS A 149 10.03 5.79 8.98
N GLU A 150 11.27 5.31 8.81
CA GLU A 150 12.47 6.17 8.70
C GLU A 150 12.74 6.66 7.26
N TYR A 151 11.82 6.41 6.33
CA TYR A 151 11.95 6.70 4.91
C TYR A 151 10.82 7.61 4.43
N ILE A 152 11.18 8.44 3.46
CA ILE A 152 10.21 9.07 2.56
C ILE A 152 9.96 8.05 1.45
N PHE A 153 8.71 7.82 1.06
CA PHE A 153 8.42 6.92 -0.05
C PHE A 153 7.60 7.56 -1.15
N LYS A 154 7.92 7.20 -2.38
CA LYS A 154 7.18 7.52 -3.59
C LYS A 154 6.48 6.27 -4.08
N ILE A 155 5.16 6.32 -4.21
CA ILE A 155 4.38 5.25 -4.83
C ILE A 155 3.86 5.72 -6.20
N ASP A 156 4.04 4.85 -7.18
CA ASP A 156 3.72 5.09 -8.59
C ASP A 156 2.92 3.87 -9.08
N TYR A 157 1.59 4.01 -9.04
CA TYR A 157 0.68 2.93 -9.42
C TYR A 157 0.72 2.69 -10.94
N LEU A 158 0.92 3.72 -11.77
CA LEU A 158 1.00 3.56 -13.22
C LEU A 158 2.24 2.74 -13.65
N HIS A 159 3.38 3.01 -13.03
CA HIS A 159 4.64 2.29 -13.31
C HIS A 159 4.90 1.12 -12.36
N HIS A 160 3.91 0.73 -11.55
CA HIS A 160 3.96 -0.44 -10.68
C HIS A 160 5.22 -0.52 -9.81
N LYS A 161 5.55 0.56 -9.10
CA LYS A 161 6.69 0.59 -8.18
C LYS A 161 6.49 1.45 -6.94
N ILE A 162 7.19 1.09 -5.88
CA ILE A 162 7.39 1.92 -4.68
C ILE A 162 8.88 2.16 -4.52
N THR A 163 9.29 3.42 -4.35
CA THR A 163 10.68 3.80 -4.09
C THR A 163 10.78 4.49 -2.74
N PHE A 164 11.65 3.98 -1.89
CA PHE A 164 11.95 4.51 -0.57
C PHE A 164 13.28 5.27 -0.61
N TYR A 165 13.33 6.40 0.08
CA TYR A 165 14.49 7.25 0.22
C TYR A 165 14.73 7.47 1.71
N LYS A 166 15.91 7.09 2.19
CA LYS A 166 16.25 7.24 3.59
C LYS A 166 16.12 8.70 3.98
N ASN A 167 15.38 8.98 5.05
CA ASN A 167 15.14 10.36 5.43
C ASN A 167 16.46 11.01 5.88
N ALA A 168 16.90 12.01 5.12
CA ALA A 168 18.12 12.78 5.38
C ALA A 168 17.83 14.30 5.46
N GLY A 169 16.56 14.68 5.64
CA GLY A 169 16.11 16.08 5.71
C GLY A 169 15.60 16.67 4.39
N GLU A 170 15.20 17.94 4.44
CA GLU A 170 14.46 18.64 3.37
C GLU A 170 15.22 18.77 2.04
N THR A 171 16.54 18.87 2.08
CA THR A 171 17.39 19.00 0.88
C THR A 171 17.27 17.79 -0.05
N ARG A 172 17.05 16.59 0.51
CA ARG A 172 16.87 15.36 -0.27
C ARG A 172 15.53 15.33 -1.01
N ILE A 173 14.49 15.92 -0.44
CA ILE A 173 13.15 15.97 -1.04
C ILE A 173 13.17 16.82 -2.31
N SER A 174 13.66 18.05 -2.21
CA SER A 174 13.67 19.00 -3.32
C SER A 174 14.72 18.67 -4.39
N GLY A 175 15.86 18.10 -4.00
CA GLY A 175 16.98 17.82 -4.90
C GLY A 175 16.94 16.48 -5.62
N ASP A 176 16.45 15.41 -4.97
CA ASP A 176 16.52 14.04 -5.50
C ASP A 176 15.15 13.44 -5.79
N ILE A 177 14.21 13.56 -4.83
CA ILE A 177 12.92 12.84 -4.90
C ILE A 177 11.93 13.53 -5.84
N LEU A 178 11.87 14.86 -5.77
CA LEU A 178 10.95 15.69 -6.56
C LEU A 178 11.61 16.30 -7.80
N LYS A 179 12.87 15.93 -8.09
CA LYS A 179 13.58 16.44 -9.27
C LYS A 179 12.85 16.00 -10.53
N ASN A 180 12.47 16.98 -11.36
CA ASN A 180 11.68 16.82 -12.58
C ASN A 180 10.23 16.35 -12.34
N GLU A 181 9.73 16.37 -11.11
CA GLU A 181 8.32 16.12 -10.84
C GLU A 181 7.52 17.42 -10.91
N LYS A 182 6.32 17.34 -11.49
CA LYS A 182 5.36 18.44 -11.44
C LYS A 182 4.44 18.24 -10.24
N ILE A 183 4.60 19.11 -9.25
CA ILE A 183 3.80 19.09 -8.02
C ILE A 183 2.44 19.76 -8.30
N LEU A 184 1.35 19.00 -8.12
CA LEU A 184 -0.02 19.50 -8.23
C LEU A 184 -0.51 20.09 -6.90
N ALA A 185 -0.20 19.43 -5.79
CA ALA A 185 -0.55 19.87 -4.45
C ALA A 185 0.42 19.32 -3.41
N VAL A 186 0.49 19.99 -2.25
CA VAL A 186 1.19 19.49 -1.06
C VAL A 186 0.19 19.47 0.08
N LEU A 187 -0.13 18.27 0.55
CA LEU A 187 -1.07 18.04 1.63
C LEU A 187 -0.30 18.05 2.93
N THR A 188 -0.68 18.93 3.86
CA THR A 188 -0.24 18.80 5.25
C THR A 188 -1.24 17.91 5.96
N PHE A 189 -0.75 16.90 6.67
CA PHE A 189 -1.60 15.98 7.42
C PHE A 189 -1.35 16.07 8.91
N GLU A 190 -2.31 15.58 9.68
CA GLU A 190 -2.15 15.33 11.10
C GLU A 190 -2.11 13.82 11.38
N ILE A 191 -1.57 13.51 12.55
CA ILE A 191 -1.55 12.17 13.13
C ILE A 191 -2.31 12.27 14.45
N ARG A 192 -3.28 11.38 14.64
CA ARG A 192 -4.05 11.27 15.89
C ARG A 192 -3.63 10.01 16.64
N ASN A 193 -4.56 9.09 16.87
CA ASN A 193 -4.35 7.89 17.70
C ASN A 193 -3.43 6.84 17.05
N ARG A 194 -3.23 6.88 15.73
CA ARG A 194 -2.39 5.93 14.99
C ARG A 194 -1.29 6.67 14.23
N PRO A 195 0.00 6.36 14.47
CA PRO A 195 1.12 7.07 13.85
C PRO A 195 1.23 6.84 12.34
N ASN A 196 0.60 5.79 11.83
CA ASN A 196 0.75 5.32 10.47
C ASN A 196 -0.33 5.81 9.48
N ILE A 197 -1.41 6.43 9.97
CA ILE A 197 -2.52 6.92 9.14
C ILE A 197 -2.50 8.45 9.05
N PRO A 198 -2.10 9.02 7.91
CA PRO A 198 -2.23 10.45 7.64
C PRO A 198 -3.70 10.87 7.55
N ILE A 199 -4.05 11.95 8.25
CA ILE A 199 -5.39 12.52 8.24
C ILE A 199 -5.33 13.92 7.60
N VAL A 200 -6.13 14.15 6.56
CA VAL A 200 -6.19 15.42 5.81
C VAL A 200 -7.63 15.91 5.73
N LYS A 201 -7.83 17.22 5.88
CA LYS A 201 -9.14 17.86 5.69
C LYS A 201 -9.38 18.11 4.20
N PHE A 202 -10.53 17.64 3.71
CA PHE A 202 -11.02 17.90 2.36
C PHE A 202 -12.37 18.61 2.42
N LYS A 203 -12.75 19.20 1.28
CA LYS A 203 -14.11 19.66 1.06
C LYS A 203 -14.72 18.92 -0.11
N ILE A 204 -15.97 18.50 -0.01
CA ILE A 204 -16.76 18.02 -1.14
C ILE A 204 -17.87 19.05 -1.34
N LYS A 205 -17.73 19.90 -2.37
CA LYS A 205 -18.68 21.02 -2.60
C LYS A 205 -18.97 21.80 -1.30
N GLY A 206 -17.91 22.24 -0.60
CA GLY A 206 -18.01 23.00 0.64
C GLY A 206 -18.28 22.17 1.92
N VAL A 207 -18.75 20.92 1.81
CA VAL A 207 -18.92 20.01 2.97
C VAL A 207 -17.56 19.53 3.45
N ASP A 208 -17.26 19.75 4.74
CA ASP A 208 -16.02 19.25 5.34
C ASP A 208 -16.05 17.73 5.51
N VAL A 209 -14.97 17.08 5.07
CA VAL A 209 -14.80 15.63 5.14
C VAL A 209 -13.40 15.28 5.64
N MET A 210 -13.32 14.34 6.58
CA MET A 210 -12.03 13.85 7.06
C MET A 210 -11.49 12.74 6.17
N GLY A 211 -10.37 13.01 5.52
CA GLY A 211 -9.64 12.10 4.66
C GLY A 211 -8.62 11.27 5.42
N VAL A 212 -8.73 9.95 5.38
CA VAL A 212 -7.72 9.04 5.95
C VAL A 212 -7.00 8.30 4.84
N PHE A 213 -5.68 8.42 4.79
CA PHE A 213 -4.86 7.85 3.72
C PHE A 213 -4.41 6.45 4.07
N ASP A 214 -4.72 5.49 3.19
CA ASP A 214 -4.35 4.09 3.37
C ASP A 214 -4.21 3.35 2.02
N THR A 215 -3.02 2.79 1.74
CA THR A 215 -2.74 1.98 0.55
C THR A 215 -3.39 0.60 0.59
N GLY A 216 -3.80 0.13 1.77
CA GLY A 216 -4.48 -1.14 2.02
C GLY A 216 -5.99 -1.11 1.77
N GLN A 217 -6.49 -0.16 0.96
CA GLN A 217 -7.91 -0.05 0.62
C GLN A 217 -8.15 0.58 -0.76
N ASN A 218 -9.37 0.40 -1.28
CA ASN A 218 -9.81 1.05 -2.51
C ASN A 218 -10.21 2.51 -2.31
N GLY A 219 -10.86 2.78 -1.18
CA GLY A 219 -11.41 4.07 -0.80
C GLY A 219 -12.93 4.00 -0.60
N SER A 220 -13.42 4.72 0.40
CA SER A 220 -14.84 4.74 0.75
C SER A 220 -15.29 6.12 1.20
N LEU A 221 -16.59 6.37 1.18
CA LEU A 221 -17.19 7.60 1.66
C LEU A 221 -18.34 7.28 2.61
N GLN A 222 -18.25 7.82 3.82
CA GLN A 222 -19.33 7.91 4.80
C GLN A 222 -19.68 9.38 5.03
N LEU A 223 -20.95 9.71 4.83
CA LEU A 223 -21.52 11.03 5.10
C LEU A 223 -22.54 10.94 6.22
N ASP A 224 -22.74 12.02 6.96
CA ASP A 224 -23.94 12.19 7.76
C ASP A 224 -25.17 12.42 6.87
N THR A 225 -26.36 12.38 7.47
CA THR A 225 -27.63 12.44 6.74
C THR A 225 -27.79 13.75 5.96
N GLU A 226 -27.44 14.89 6.59
CA GLU A 226 -27.58 16.22 5.98
C GLU A 226 -26.66 16.38 4.78
N SER A 227 -25.38 16.03 4.94
CA SER A 227 -24.38 16.10 3.87
C SER A 227 -24.74 15.15 2.72
N ALA A 228 -25.18 13.92 3.03
CA ALA A 228 -25.59 12.95 2.02
C ALA A 228 -26.76 13.46 1.17
N GLN A 229 -27.77 14.05 1.82
CA GLN A 229 -28.92 14.62 1.13
C GLN A 229 -28.51 15.78 0.22
N MET A 230 -27.75 16.75 0.75
CA MET A 230 -27.28 17.90 0.00
C MET A 230 -26.46 17.48 -1.23
N LEU A 231 -25.44 16.65 -1.04
CA LEU A 231 -24.51 16.26 -2.10
C LEU A 231 -25.16 15.36 -3.16
N THR A 232 -26.18 14.57 -2.79
CA THR A 232 -26.94 13.77 -3.76
C THR A 232 -27.89 14.64 -4.57
N GLN A 233 -28.59 15.60 -3.94
CA GLN A 233 -29.50 16.53 -4.63
C GLN A 233 -28.76 17.39 -5.66
N GLU A 234 -27.53 17.78 -5.37
CA GLU A 234 -26.67 18.54 -6.30
C GLU A 234 -25.93 17.66 -7.34
N ASN A 235 -26.16 16.35 -7.36
CA ASN A 235 -25.44 15.37 -8.20
C ASN A 235 -23.92 15.37 -8.01
N ILE A 236 -23.44 15.79 -6.84
CA ILE A 236 -22.02 15.76 -6.48
C ILE A 236 -21.59 14.34 -6.14
N VAL A 237 -22.43 13.63 -5.38
CA VAL A 237 -22.28 12.20 -5.04
C VAL A 237 -23.40 11.44 -5.74
N THR A 238 -23.04 10.49 -6.61
CA THR A 238 -24.01 9.69 -7.38
C THR A 238 -23.69 8.22 -7.29
N LYS A 239 -24.71 7.37 -7.21
CA LYS A 239 -24.53 5.91 -7.28
C LYS A 239 -24.05 5.52 -8.68
N SER A 240 -22.93 4.81 -8.76
CA SER A 240 -22.31 4.38 -10.01
C SER A 240 -22.46 2.89 -10.30
N GLY A 241 -22.87 2.09 -9.32
CA GLY A 241 -23.08 0.64 -9.49
C GLY A 241 -23.00 -0.13 -8.18
N ILE A 242 -22.72 -1.42 -8.32
CA ILE A 242 -22.36 -2.34 -7.22
C ILE A 242 -21.08 -3.09 -7.61
N ASP A 243 -20.25 -3.45 -6.63
CA ASP A 243 -19.06 -4.27 -6.86
C ASP A 243 -19.40 -5.78 -6.85
N SER A 244 -18.37 -6.64 -6.95
CA SER A 244 -18.53 -8.10 -6.93
C SER A 244 -19.00 -8.65 -5.58
N ASN A 245 -18.86 -7.89 -4.50
CA ASN A 245 -19.31 -8.26 -3.17
C ASN A 245 -20.74 -7.76 -2.89
N GLY A 246 -21.32 -6.99 -3.82
CA GLY A 246 -22.64 -6.39 -3.70
C GLY A 246 -22.63 -5.01 -3.03
N ASP A 247 -21.46 -4.45 -2.75
CA ASP A 247 -21.30 -3.15 -2.11
C ASP A 247 -21.61 -2.01 -3.10
N THR A 248 -22.33 -0.99 -2.64
CA THR A 248 -22.69 0.15 -3.48
C THR A 248 -21.46 1.00 -3.79
N LEU A 249 -21.29 1.34 -5.07
CA LEU A 249 -20.22 2.22 -5.55
C LEU A 249 -20.76 3.62 -5.87
N LEU A 250 -19.92 4.62 -5.61
CA LEU A 250 -20.20 6.04 -5.78
C LEU A 250 -19.23 6.69 -6.78
N ASN A 251 -19.73 7.65 -7.54
CA ASN A 251 -18.94 8.68 -8.21
C ASN A 251 -19.07 9.98 -7.41
N ILE A 252 -17.94 10.62 -7.13
CA ILE A 252 -17.85 11.85 -6.36
C ILE A 252 -17.11 12.88 -7.19
N THR A 253 -17.76 14.01 -7.46
CA THR A 253 -17.15 15.16 -8.16
C THR A 253 -16.85 16.28 -7.16
N ASN A 254 -16.11 17.29 -7.61
CA ASN A 254 -15.83 18.50 -6.83
C ASN A 254 -15.25 18.25 -5.42
N ILE A 255 -14.32 17.30 -5.33
CA ILE A 255 -13.51 17.09 -4.13
C ILE A 255 -12.37 18.09 -4.19
N GLU A 256 -12.39 19.06 -3.29
CA GLU A 256 -11.42 20.13 -3.15
C GLU A 256 -10.37 19.75 -2.11
N ILE A 257 -9.12 19.82 -2.53
CA ILE A 257 -7.95 19.45 -1.75
C ILE A 257 -7.04 20.67 -1.62
N CYS A 258 -6.89 21.16 -0.38
CA CYS A 258 -6.05 22.31 -0.02
C CYS A 258 -6.30 23.56 -0.89
N ASP A 259 -7.54 23.79 -1.35
CA ASP A 259 -7.96 24.90 -2.23
C ASP A 259 -7.13 25.04 -3.53
N LYS A 260 -6.41 23.98 -3.92
CA LYS A 260 -5.45 24.00 -5.03
C LYS A 260 -5.75 22.95 -6.09
N LEU A 261 -6.39 21.86 -5.69
CA LEU A 261 -6.68 20.74 -6.57
C LEU A 261 -8.13 20.32 -6.38
N THR A 262 -8.88 20.32 -7.47
CA THR A 262 -10.24 19.77 -7.52
C THR A 262 -10.19 18.47 -8.32
N ILE A 263 -10.66 17.38 -7.73
CA ILE A 263 -10.65 16.06 -8.36
C ILE A 263 -12.05 15.45 -8.45
N THR A 264 -12.11 14.37 -9.24
CA THR A 264 -13.26 13.47 -9.32
C THR A 264 -12.79 12.05 -9.06
N LEU A 265 -13.45 11.36 -8.14
CA LEU A 265 -13.22 9.94 -7.87
C LEU A 265 -14.41 9.11 -8.34
N LYS A 266 -14.13 7.95 -8.91
CA LYS A 266 -15.14 7.01 -9.41
C LYS A 266 -14.97 5.65 -8.75
N GLY A 267 -16.07 4.95 -8.51
CA GLY A 267 -16.04 3.62 -7.91
C GLY A 267 -15.54 3.62 -6.47
N ILE A 268 -15.91 4.65 -5.70
CA ILE A 268 -15.66 4.75 -4.26
C ILE A 268 -16.73 3.97 -3.51
N GLU A 269 -16.35 3.14 -2.54
CA GLU A 269 -17.32 2.35 -1.78
C GLU A 269 -18.19 3.26 -0.89
N TYR A 270 -19.50 3.03 -0.88
CA TYR A 270 -20.38 3.64 0.10
C TYR A 270 -20.16 2.98 1.47
N ALA A 271 -19.97 3.79 2.51
CA ALA A 271 -19.85 3.29 3.87
C ALA A 271 -20.91 3.91 4.79
N GLU A 272 -21.56 3.06 5.58
CA GLU A 272 -22.49 3.50 6.61
C GLU A 272 -21.74 4.01 7.86
N LEU A 273 -22.36 4.91 8.62
CA LEU A 273 -21.78 5.38 9.89
C LEU A 273 -21.47 4.21 10.85
N ASN A 274 -22.32 3.18 10.87
CA ASN A 274 -22.12 2.03 11.74
C ASN A 274 -20.90 1.19 11.35
N SER A 275 -20.62 1.00 10.05
CA SER A 275 -19.47 0.20 9.60
C SER A 275 -18.13 0.91 9.88
N THR A 276 -18.13 2.24 9.98
CA THR A 276 -16.92 3.02 10.26
C THR A 276 -16.57 3.18 11.75
N LYS A 277 -17.40 2.68 12.68
CA LYS A 277 -17.21 2.89 14.14
C LYS A 277 -15.85 2.45 14.66
N VAL A 278 -15.36 1.30 14.21
CA VAL A 278 -14.05 0.77 14.64
C VAL A 278 -12.95 1.71 14.16
N ALA A 279 -12.89 2.01 12.86
CA ALA A 279 -11.91 2.93 12.28
C ALA A 279 -11.95 4.30 12.98
N ARG A 280 -13.14 4.87 13.20
CA ARG A 280 -13.32 6.15 13.91
C ARG A 280 -12.73 6.14 15.31
N ARG A 281 -13.00 5.11 16.11
CA ARG A 281 -12.44 4.96 17.45
C ARG A 281 -10.92 4.84 17.40
N GLU A 282 -10.42 3.94 16.55
CA GLU A 282 -8.98 3.68 16.45
C GLU A 282 -8.19 4.88 15.95
N LEU A 283 -8.79 5.74 15.12
CA LEU A 283 -8.17 6.94 14.56
C LEU A 283 -8.48 8.22 15.33
N GLY A 284 -9.41 8.19 16.28
CA GLY A 284 -9.83 9.39 17.03
C GLY A 284 -10.61 10.37 16.16
N ILE A 285 -11.52 9.88 15.33
CA ILE A 285 -12.33 10.70 14.40
C ILE A 285 -13.74 10.86 14.96
N SER A 286 -14.10 12.09 15.27
CA SER A 286 -15.43 12.50 15.76
C SER A 286 -16.22 13.33 14.76
N GLU A 287 -15.58 13.76 13.67
CA GLU A 287 -16.18 14.55 12.60
C GLU A 287 -17.31 13.77 11.91
N PRO A 288 -18.36 14.43 11.41
CA PRO A 288 -19.55 13.74 10.87
C PRO A 288 -19.26 12.93 9.61
N ASN A 289 -18.32 13.40 8.78
CA ASN A 289 -18.03 12.84 7.47
C ASN A 289 -16.61 12.28 7.42
N LEU A 290 -16.48 11.07 6.90
CA LEU A 290 -15.22 10.34 6.79
C LEU A 290 -15.07 9.81 5.36
N MET A 291 -13.91 10.06 4.78
CA MET A 291 -13.52 9.51 3.51
C MET A 291 -12.20 8.77 3.66
N SER A 292 -12.20 7.54 3.19
CA SER A 292 -11.04 6.72 3.06
C SER A 292 -10.39 6.95 1.70
N ILE A 293 -9.12 7.35 1.69
CA ILE A 293 -8.33 7.62 0.49
C ILE A 293 -7.38 6.46 0.25
N GLY A 294 -7.64 5.71 -0.82
CA GLY A 294 -6.82 4.58 -1.24
C GLY A 294 -6.64 4.52 -2.74
N TYR A 295 -6.65 3.31 -3.30
CA TYR A 295 -6.36 3.06 -4.72
C TYR A 295 -7.08 3.99 -5.69
N ARG A 296 -8.37 4.29 -5.50
CA ARG A 296 -9.14 5.14 -6.44
C ARG A 296 -8.56 6.54 -6.61
N PHE A 297 -7.92 7.07 -5.57
CA PHE A 297 -7.18 8.33 -5.62
C PHE A 297 -5.72 8.10 -6.03
N LEU A 298 -5.04 7.14 -5.41
CA LEU A 298 -3.60 6.90 -5.61
C LEU A 298 -3.27 6.40 -7.03
N ALA A 299 -4.23 5.83 -7.74
CA ALA A 299 -4.07 5.46 -9.15
C ALA A 299 -4.15 6.66 -10.10
N GLN A 300 -4.56 7.85 -9.64
CA GLN A 300 -4.65 9.07 -10.47
C GLN A 300 -3.40 9.94 -10.37
N HIS A 301 -2.55 9.73 -9.35
CA HIS A 301 -1.35 10.53 -9.11
C HIS A 301 -0.17 9.67 -8.65
N LYS A 302 1.06 10.09 -8.98
CA LYS A 302 2.22 9.66 -8.16
C LYS A 302 2.12 10.41 -6.84
N THR A 303 2.42 9.74 -5.73
CA THR A 303 2.42 10.39 -4.42
C THR A 303 3.72 10.15 -3.68
N VAL A 304 4.20 11.18 -2.98
CA VAL A 304 5.39 11.12 -2.12
C VAL A 304 4.97 11.41 -0.69
N TRP A 305 5.31 10.51 0.23
CA TRP A 305 4.85 10.53 1.61
C TRP A 305 6.04 10.77 2.52
N ASP A 306 5.99 11.87 3.27
CA ASP A 306 6.98 12.28 4.24
C ASP A 306 6.33 12.38 5.62
N TYR A 307 6.45 11.32 6.40
CA TYR A 307 5.89 11.25 7.75
C TYR A 307 6.60 12.17 8.74
N ALA A 308 7.90 12.42 8.57
CA ALA A 308 8.66 13.28 9.47
C ALA A 308 8.21 14.75 9.35
N GLN A 309 7.94 15.21 8.12
CA GLN A 309 7.43 16.56 7.87
C GLN A 309 5.90 16.65 7.78
N LYS A 310 5.20 15.51 7.96
CA LYS A 310 3.74 15.39 7.84
C LYS A 310 3.18 15.94 6.52
N LYS A 311 3.83 15.58 5.42
CA LYS A 311 3.47 16.02 4.07
C LYS A 311 3.20 14.85 3.13
N ILE A 312 2.19 14.99 2.28
CA ILE A 312 1.99 14.15 1.09
C ILE A 312 2.06 15.08 -0.14
N TYR A 313 3.00 14.84 -1.03
CA TYR A 313 3.10 15.55 -2.31
C TYR A 313 2.30 14.78 -3.35
N ILE A 314 1.39 15.48 -4.02
CA ILE A 314 0.59 14.96 -5.13
C ILE A 314 1.25 15.43 -6.41
N LEU A 315 1.62 14.49 -7.27
CA LEU A 315 2.37 14.76 -8.49
C LEU A 315 1.54 14.38 -9.72
N GLU A 316 1.75 15.11 -10.82
CA GLU A 316 1.23 14.72 -12.14
C GLU A 316 1.91 13.44 -12.62
N TYR A 317 1.16 12.53 -13.24
CA TYR A 317 1.74 11.33 -13.87
C TYR A 317 2.69 11.69 -15.00
#